data_AF-A0A7U2FGJ4-F1
#
_entry.id   AF-A0A7U2FGJ4-F1
#
_cell.length_a   1.000
_cell.length_b   1.000
_cell.length_c   1.000
_cell.angle_alpha   90.00
_cell.angle_beta   90.00
_cell.angle_gamma   90.00
#
_symmetry.space_group_name_H-M   'P 1'
#
loop_
_entity.id
_entity.type
_entity.pdbx_description
1 polymer ?
#
loop_
_entity_poly.entity_id
_entity_poly.type
_entity_poly.pdbx_seq_one_letter_code
_entity_poly.pdbx_strand_id
1 'polypeptide(L)'
;MEIRQQMRERLRNPVKFERAKSWYTNGNGPIGIDAKTPALPDEEVEKVLDEVGEIKNFLFCRLLLSQATLVPAALETDSIKDFLHRPEVIREHLRDLCLKLEQPGLQDVRDACTDFTRERDGVAEEELNTMDDVDDFGDDKYVTKEHRLLRKHRGDVPDK
;
A
#
# COMPACT_ATOMS: atom_id res chain seq x y z
N MET A 1 17.34 -5.77 -6.46
CA MET A 1 16.52 -5.54 -5.25
C MET A 1 17.42 -5.26 -4.03
N GLU A 2 17.06 -4.34 -3.14
CA GLU A 2 17.83 -4.02 -1.91
C GLU A 2 17.75 -5.17 -0.88
N ILE A 3 18.88 -5.51 -0.22
CA ILE A 3 18.96 -6.59 0.78
C ILE A 3 18.50 -6.07 2.16
N ARG A 4 17.96 -6.94 3.04
CA ARG A 4 17.46 -6.56 4.38
C ARG A 4 18.46 -5.72 5.19
N GLN A 5 19.75 -6.07 5.14
CA GLN A 5 20.79 -5.32 5.84
C GLN A 5 20.99 -3.91 5.28
N GLN A 6 20.92 -3.75 3.95
CA GLN A 6 21.00 -2.44 3.29
C GLN A 6 19.77 -1.59 3.63
N MET A 7 18.57 -2.19 3.61
CA MET A 7 17.34 -1.52 4.03
C MET A 7 17.41 -1.05 5.49
N ARG A 8 17.97 -1.88 6.39
CA ARG A 8 18.16 -1.53 7.80
C ARG A 8 19.07 -0.31 7.95
N GLU A 9 20.21 -0.29 7.26
CA GLU A 9 21.15 0.83 7.29
C GLU A 9 20.53 2.10 6.70
N ARG A 10 19.73 1.97 5.65
CA ARG A 10 19.02 3.10 5.03
C ARG A 10 17.95 3.69 5.95
N LEU A 11 17.18 2.87 6.66
CA LEU A 11 16.11 3.34 7.56
C LEU A 11 16.65 4.01 8.84
N ARG A 12 17.85 3.64 9.28
CA ARG A 12 18.56 4.30 10.40
C ARG A 12 19.07 5.69 10.04
N ASN A 13 19.38 5.93 8.77
CA ASN A 13 20.00 7.18 8.34
C ASN A 13 18.94 8.15 7.80
N PRO A 14 18.99 9.44 8.17
CA PRO A 14 18.07 10.44 7.63
C PRO A 14 18.33 10.64 6.14
N VAL A 15 17.35 10.29 5.31
CA VAL A 15 17.40 10.51 3.86
C VAL A 15 16.97 11.94 3.56
N LYS A 16 17.77 12.63 2.75
CA LYS A 16 17.42 13.95 2.22
C LYS A 16 16.44 13.79 1.05
N PHE A 17 15.40 14.61 1.02
CA PHE A 17 14.50 14.69 -0.11
C PHE A 17 14.12 16.15 -0.40
N GLU A 18 13.90 16.44 -1.67
CA GLU A 18 13.40 17.74 -2.08
C GLU A 18 11.87 17.71 -2.03
N ARG A 19 11.28 18.46 -1.08
CA ARG A 19 9.84 18.69 -1.07
C ARG A 19 9.55 19.98 -1.82
N ALA A 20 8.90 19.86 -2.98
CA ALA A 20 8.38 21.03 -3.67
C ALA A 20 7.46 21.82 -2.73
N LYS A 21 7.73 23.12 -2.60
CA LYS A 21 6.97 24.03 -1.76
C LYS A 21 5.62 24.32 -2.42
N SER A 22 4.68 23.38 -2.32
CA SER A 22 3.31 23.57 -2.81
C SER A 22 2.47 24.28 -1.76
N TRP A 23 1.59 25.17 -2.20
CA TRP A 23 0.73 26.01 -1.34
C TRP A 23 -0.20 25.20 -0.41
N TYR A 24 -0.35 23.90 -0.65
CA TYR A 24 -1.27 23.01 0.04
C TYR A 24 -0.60 22.03 1.04
N THR A 25 0.73 22.04 1.19
CA THR A 25 1.39 21.11 2.13
C THR A 25 1.48 21.70 3.55
N ASN A 26 0.35 21.74 4.27
CA ASN A 26 0.32 21.96 5.73
C ASN A 26 0.63 20.66 6.50
N GLY A 27 1.70 19.96 6.11
CA GLY A 27 2.15 18.75 6.82
C GLY A 27 3.20 19.09 7.87
N ASN A 28 3.19 18.36 9.00
CA ASN A 28 4.07 18.55 10.17
C ASN A 28 5.56 18.18 9.95
N GLY A 29 6.07 18.30 8.72
CA GLY A 29 7.45 17.97 8.35
C GLY A 29 8.29 19.22 8.07
N PRO A 30 9.64 19.13 8.17
CA PRO A 30 10.51 20.27 7.88
C PRO A 30 10.30 20.75 6.43
N ILE A 31 9.84 21.98 6.29
CA ILE A 31 9.60 22.65 5.00
C ILE A 31 10.93 23.24 4.52
N GLY A 32 11.45 22.77 3.39
CA GLY A 32 12.66 23.36 2.79
C GLY A 32 13.38 22.45 1.79
N ILE A 33 14.38 23.05 1.14
CA ILE A 33 15.33 22.46 0.18
C ILE A 33 16.31 21.43 0.80
N ASP A 34 16.19 21.14 2.09
CA ASP A 34 16.97 20.14 2.84
C ASP A 34 16.08 19.37 3.83
N ALA A 35 14.86 19.02 3.41
CA ALA A 35 13.99 18.18 4.23
C ALA A 35 14.65 16.81 4.45
N LYS A 36 14.76 16.40 5.72
CA LYS A 36 15.30 15.11 6.12
C LYS A 36 14.21 14.30 6.80
N THR A 37 14.14 13.02 6.48
CA THR A 37 13.32 12.06 7.23
C THR A 37 13.92 11.87 8.62
N PRO A 38 13.11 11.80 9.70
CA PRO A 38 13.62 11.41 11.01
C PRO A 38 14.24 10.01 10.96
N ALA A 39 15.30 9.79 11.74
CA ALA A 39 15.86 8.46 11.92
C ALA A 39 14.90 7.60 12.74
N LEU A 40 14.66 6.37 12.29
CA LEU A 40 13.79 5.43 12.98
C LEU A 40 14.55 4.75 14.14
N PRO A 41 13.91 4.57 15.32
CA PRO A 41 14.42 3.72 16.39
C PRO A 41 14.63 2.28 15.91
N ASP A 42 15.61 1.59 16.48
CA ASP A 42 15.97 0.22 16.05
C ASP A 42 14.81 -0.78 16.11
N GLU A 43 13.93 -0.64 17.10
CA GLU A 43 12.73 -1.48 17.26
C GLU A 43 11.72 -1.24 16.13
N GLU A 44 11.55 0.03 15.73
CA GLU A 44 10.67 0.39 14.60
C GLU A 44 11.26 -0.05 13.27
N VAL A 45 12.59 -0.01 13.12
CA VAL A 45 13.26 -0.48 11.90
C VAL A 45 12.99 -1.96 11.66
N GLU A 46 13.12 -2.82 12.68
CA GLU A 46 12.85 -4.24 12.50
C GLU A 46 11.38 -4.51 12.16
N LYS A 47 10.45 -3.83 12.83
CA LYS A 47 9.03 -3.91 12.52
C LYS A 47 8.75 -3.54 11.05
N VAL A 48 9.30 -2.42 10.59
CA VAL A 48 9.14 -1.97 9.19
C VAL A 48 9.74 -2.98 8.20
N LEU A 49 10.87 -3.61 8.53
CA LEU A 49 11.47 -4.63 7.66
C LEU A 49 10.62 -5.89 7.56
N ASP A 50 9.92 -6.25 8.64
CA ASP A 50 8.99 -7.38 8.64
C ASP A 50 7.73 -7.04 7.83
N GLU A 51 7.13 -5.87 8.04
CA GLU A 51 5.99 -5.37 7.25
C GLU A 51 6.34 -5.30 5.74
N VAL A 52 7.53 -4.83 5.38
CA VAL A 52 8.01 -4.83 3.99
C VAL A 52 8.15 -6.25 3.44
N GLY A 53 8.52 -7.22 4.28
CA GLY A 53 8.57 -8.64 3.90
C GLY A 53 7.18 -9.18 3.58
N GLU A 54 6.19 -8.86 4.41
CA GLU A 54 4.80 -9.27 4.21
C GLU A 54 4.17 -8.63 2.98
N ILE A 55 4.37 -7.32 2.78
CA ILE A 55 3.92 -6.61 1.56
C ILE A 55 4.54 -7.25 0.31
N LYS A 56 5.81 -7.67 0.35
CA LYS A 56 6.45 -8.39 -0.76
C LYS A 56 5.81 -9.75 -1.04
N ASN A 57 5.35 -10.45 -0.01
CA ASN A 57 4.61 -11.71 -0.18
C ASN A 57 3.25 -11.45 -0.84
N PHE A 58 2.52 -10.42 -0.42
CA PHE A 58 1.26 -10.02 -1.08
C PHE A 58 1.47 -9.64 -2.53
N LEU A 59 2.51 -8.85 -2.82
CA LEU A 59 2.89 -8.51 -4.19
C LEU A 59 3.18 -9.77 -5.02
N PHE A 60 3.90 -10.74 -4.46
CA PHE A 60 4.14 -12.03 -5.11
C PHE A 60 2.82 -12.77 -5.41
N CYS A 61 1.94 -12.92 -4.41
CA CYS A 61 0.65 -13.58 -4.58
C CYS A 61 -0.19 -12.89 -5.68
N ARG A 62 -0.18 -11.56 -5.73
CA ARG A 62 -0.91 -10.80 -6.74
C ARG A 62 -0.35 -11.02 -8.16
N LEU A 63 0.97 -10.99 -8.29
CA LEU A 63 1.65 -11.30 -9.56
C LEU A 63 1.40 -12.76 -9.99
N LEU A 64 1.35 -13.69 -9.05
CA LEU A 64 0.99 -15.08 -9.30
C LEU A 64 -0.45 -15.16 -9.82
N LEU A 65 -1.41 -14.51 -9.17
CA LEU A 65 -2.82 -14.51 -9.57
C LEU A 65 -3.06 -13.87 -10.93
N SER A 66 -2.18 -12.95 -11.36
CA SER A 66 -2.22 -12.40 -12.72
C SER A 66 -1.86 -13.41 -13.82
N GLN A 67 -1.21 -14.53 -13.46
CA GLN A 67 -0.79 -15.58 -14.39
C GLN A 67 -1.73 -16.77 -14.32
N ALA A 68 -2.74 -16.79 -15.19
CA ALA A 68 -3.78 -17.83 -15.23
C ALA A 68 -3.24 -19.28 -15.27
N THR A 69 -2.04 -19.50 -15.82
CA THR A 69 -1.40 -20.83 -15.90
C THR A 69 -0.93 -21.35 -14.55
N LEU A 70 -0.60 -20.46 -13.60
CA LEU A 70 -0.05 -20.82 -12.29
C LEU A 70 -1.10 -20.87 -11.19
N VAL A 71 -2.27 -20.26 -11.41
CA VAL A 71 -3.37 -20.23 -10.43
C VAL A 71 -3.78 -21.63 -9.97
N PRO A 72 -3.99 -22.63 -10.85
CA PRO A 72 -4.38 -23.97 -10.39
C PRO A 72 -3.32 -24.60 -9.47
N ALA A 73 -2.04 -24.48 -9.85
CA ALA A 73 -0.94 -25.02 -9.06
C ALA A 73 -0.82 -24.33 -7.69
N ALA A 74 -1.13 -23.03 -7.61
CA ALA A 74 -1.09 -22.28 -6.37
C ALA A 74 -2.26 -22.59 -5.43
N LEU A 75 -3.47 -22.82 -5.96
CA LEU A 75 -4.65 -23.18 -5.16
C LEU A 75 -4.51 -24.56 -4.51
N GLU A 76 -3.71 -25.44 -5.09
CA GLU A 76 -3.43 -26.77 -4.53
C GLU A 76 -2.21 -26.78 -3.58
N THR A 77 -1.74 -25.62 -3.12
CA THR A 77 -0.57 -25.52 -2.23
C THR A 77 -0.83 -24.56 -1.09
N ASP A 78 -0.43 -24.95 0.13
CA ASP A 78 -0.64 -24.15 1.35
C ASP A 78 0.48 -23.14 1.62
N SER A 79 1.59 -23.20 0.87
CA SER A 79 2.71 -22.29 1.03
C SER A 79 3.41 -21.94 -0.28
N ILE A 80 4.02 -20.74 -0.33
CA ILE A 80 4.86 -20.31 -1.46
C ILE A 80 6.01 -21.31 -1.70
N LYS A 81 6.57 -21.88 -0.63
CA LYS A 81 7.64 -22.87 -0.78
C LYS A 81 7.14 -24.12 -1.51
N ASP A 82 5.97 -24.62 -1.15
CA ASP A 82 5.41 -25.82 -1.77
C ASP A 82 5.00 -25.55 -3.22
N PHE A 83 4.45 -24.37 -3.50
CA PHE A 83 4.18 -23.88 -4.85
C PHE A 83 5.45 -23.92 -5.72
N LEU A 84 6.58 -23.42 -5.24
CA LEU A 84 7.83 -23.39 -6.02
C LEU A 84 8.42 -24.77 -6.34
N HIS A 85 8.00 -25.83 -5.64
CA HIS A 85 8.45 -27.20 -5.91
C HIS A 85 7.52 -27.99 -6.83
N ARG A 86 6.41 -27.37 -7.28
CA ARG A 86 5.45 -28.00 -8.19
C ARG A 86 6.05 -28.22 -9.59
N PRO A 87 5.87 -29.41 -10.20
CA PRO A 87 6.38 -29.69 -11.55
C PRO A 87 5.75 -28.80 -12.63
N GLU A 88 4.55 -28.27 -12.39
CA GLU A 88 3.85 -27.34 -13.27
C GLU A 88 4.52 -25.96 -13.30
N VAL A 89 5.31 -25.63 -12.29
CA VAL A 89 6.02 -24.35 -12.16
C VAL A 89 7.36 -24.44 -12.89
N ILE A 90 7.32 -24.22 -14.20
CA ILE A 90 8.51 -24.23 -15.06
C ILE A 90 9.38 -22.97 -14.86
N ARG A 91 10.63 -23.08 -15.26
CA ARG A 91 11.65 -22.04 -15.09
C ARG A 91 11.28 -20.72 -15.78
N GLU A 92 10.57 -20.79 -16.89
CA GLU A 92 10.04 -19.65 -17.64
C GLU A 92 9.11 -18.81 -16.76
N HIS A 93 8.14 -19.47 -16.11
CA HIS A 93 7.19 -18.81 -15.20
C HIS A 93 7.89 -18.15 -14.02
N LEU A 94 8.86 -18.84 -13.40
CA LEU A 94 9.64 -18.29 -12.29
C LEU A 94 10.47 -17.07 -12.71
N ARG A 95 11.10 -17.13 -13.89
CA ARG A 95 11.87 -16.02 -14.44
C ARG A 95 10.99 -14.79 -14.64
N ASP A 96 9.82 -14.97 -15.24
CA ASP A 96 8.89 -13.87 -15.51
C ASP A 96 8.36 -13.27 -14.20
N LEU A 97 8.06 -14.10 -13.19
CA LEU A 97 7.70 -13.64 -11.85
C LEU A 97 8.84 -12.85 -11.20
N CYS A 98 10.07 -13.35 -11.23
CA CYS A 98 11.23 -12.66 -10.66
C CYS A 98 11.49 -11.31 -11.33
N LEU A 99 11.35 -11.21 -12.66
CA LEU A 99 11.52 -9.95 -13.38
C LEU A 99 10.46 -8.93 -12.97
N LYS A 100 9.19 -9.34 -12.84
CA LYS A 100 8.10 -8.47 -12.39
C LYS A 100 8.27 -8.05 -10.92
N LEU A 101 8.78 -8.93 -10.06
CA LEU A 101 9.06 -8.61 -8.65
C LEU A 101 10.23 -7.64 -8.46
N GLU A 102 11.20 -7.65 -9.37
CA GLU A 102 12.33 -6.72 -9.30
C GLU A 102 11.89 -5.28 -9.61
N GLN A 103 10.92 -5.11 -10.51
CA GLN A 103 10.39 -3.81 -10.91
C GLN A 103 8.85 -3.85 -10.96
N PRO A 104 8.17 -3.88 -9.81
CA PRO A 104 6.72 -3.91 -9.78
C PRO A 104 6.12 -2.58 -10.24
N GLY A 105 4.93 -2.63 -10.82
CA GLY A 105 4.16 -1.44 -11.13
C GLY A 105 3.74 -0.70 -9.85
N LEU A 106 3.60 0.62 -9.93
CA LEU A 106 3.16 1.41 -8.77
C LEU A 106 1.78 0.97 -8.26
N GLN A 107 0.90 0.55 -9.18
CA GLN A 107 -0.43 0.07 -8.80
C GLN A 107 -0.34 -1.27 -8.05
N ASP A 108 0.50 -2.19 -8.51
CA ASP A 108 0.69 -3.49 -7.84
C ASP A 108 1.19 -3.31 -6.41
N VAL A 109 2.09 -2.35 -6.19
CA VAL A 109 2.60 -2.02 -4.84
C VAL A 109 1.49 -1.44 -3.96
N ARG A 110 0.69 -0.51 -4.48
CA ARG A 110 -0.44 0.09 -3.74
C ARG A 110 -1.47 -0.95 -3.33
N ASP A 111 -1.78 -1.84 -4.25
CA ASP A 111 -2.74 -2.89 -4.01
C ASP A 111 -2.19 -3.90 -2.98
N ALA A 112 -0.92 -4.31 -3.09
CA ALA A 112 -0.29 -5.17 -2.08
C ALA A 112 -0.27 -4.53 -0.68
N CYS A 113 -0.07 -3.21 -0.58
CA CYS A 113 -0.21 -2.48 0.68
C CYS A 113 -1.65 -2.47 1.20
N THR A 114 -2.63 -2.46 0.29
CA THR A 114 -4.06 -2.54 0.65
C THR A 114 -4.38 -3.94 1.17
N ASP A 115 -3.87 -4.98 0.52
CA ASP A 115 -4.03 -6.38 0.94
C ASP A 115 -3.38 -6.63 2.33
N PHE A 116 -2.17 -6.11 2.55
CA PHE A 116 -1.52 -6.14 3.87
C PHE A 116 -2.35 -5.44 4.96
N THR A 117 -2.91 -4.26 4.65
CA THR A 117 -3.73 -3.52 5.62
C THR A 117 -5.03 -4.26 5.94
N ARG A 118 -5.64 -4.91 4.94
CA ARG A 118 -6.85 -5.74 5.11
C ARG A 118 -6.59 -6.93 6.03
N GLU A 119 -5.48 -7.65 5.83
CA GLU A 119 -5.11 -8.78 6.69
C GLU A 119 -4.83 -8.31 8.13
N ARG A 120 -4.05 -7.23 8.29
CA ARG A 120 -3.66 -6.70 9.61
C ARG A 120 -4.86 -6.20 10.42
N ASP A 121 -5.75 -5.44 9.78
CA ASP A 121 -6.86 -4.74 10.47
C ASP A 121 -8.16 -5.57 10.49
N GLY A 122 -8.17 -6.76 9.86
CA GLY A 122 -9.28 -7.72 9.91
C GLY A 122 -10.57 -7.23 9.24
N VAL A 123 -10.47 -6.25 8.34
CA VAL A 123 -11.63 -5.67 7.65
C VAL A 123 -12.07 -6.63 6.56
N ALA A 124 -13.15 -7.37 6.82
CA ALA A 124 -13.82 -8.25 5.88
C ALA A 124 -14.16 -7.51 4.58
N GLU A 125 -14.06 -8.24 3.47
CA GLU A 125 -14.37 -7.78 2.12
C GLU A 125 -15.77 -7.13 2.08
N GLU A 126 -15.82 -5.79 2.06
CA GLU A 126 -17.02 -5.11 1.57
C GLU A 126 -17.07 -5.39 0.06
N GLU A 127 -17.96 -6.31 -0.33
CA GLU A 127 -18.32 -6.58 -1.72
C GLU A 127 -18.48 -5.24 -2.46
N LEU A 128 -17.69 -5.06 -3.52
CA LEU A 128 -17.88 -3.98 -4.49
C LEU A 128 -19.25 -4.17 -5.15
N ASN A 129 -20.29 -3.65 -4.51
CA ASN A 129 -21.60 -3.53 -5.10
C ASN A 129 -21.55 -2.37 -6.11
N THR A 130 -21.10 -2.66 -7.32
CA THR A 130 -21.39 -1.83 -8.48
C THR A 130 -22.88 -1.94 -8.78
N MET A 131 -23.69 -0.99 -8.31
CA MET A 131 -24.93 -0.57 -8.97
C MET A 131 -25.24 0.91 -8.71
N ASP A 132 -25.22 1.63 -9.83
CA ASP A 132 -26.00 2.79 -10.26
C ASP A 132 -25.87 4.16 -9.56
N ASP A 133 -25.63 5.13 -10.44
CA ASP A 133 -25.80 6.58 -10.27
C ASP A 133 -27.08 6.93 -9.51
N VAL A 134 -26.93 7.52 -8.32
CA VAL A 134 -27.88 8.52 -7.81
C VAL A 134 -27.08 9.59 -7.06
N ASP A 135 -27.06 10.80 -7.61
CA ASP A 135 -26.78 12.03 -6.88
C ASP A 135 -27.69 12.07 -5.64
N ASP A 136 -27.13 11.83 -4.44
CA ASP A 136 -27.80 12.28 -3.22
C ASP A 136 -26.80 12.68 -2.14
N PHE A 137 -27.11 13.82 -1.55
CA PHE A 137 -26.25 14.60 -0.69
C PHE A 137 -26.18 13.99 0.72
N GLY A 138 -25.06 13.35 1.04
CA GLY A 138 -24.50 13.30 2.39
C GLY A 138 -25.07 12.25 3.35
N ASP A 139 -24.22 11.31 3.77
CA ASP A 139 -24.37 10.72 5.09
C ASP A 139 -23.00 10.56 5.76
N ASP A 140 -22.89 11.22 6.89
CA ASP A 140 -21.69 11.57 7.64
C ASP A 140 -21.48 10.48 8.71
N LYS A 141 -21.31 9.23 8.27
CA LYS A 141 -21.30 8.05 9.16
C LYS A 141 -19.91 7.59 9.63
N TYR A 142 -18.84 8.19 9.11
CA TYR A 142 -17.46 7.77 9.40
C TYR A 142 -16.61 8.81 10.14
N VAL A 143 -17.19 9.93 10.59
CA VAL A 143 -16.45 11.00 11.28
C VAL A 143 -16.80 11.00 12.77
N THR A 144 -15.81 10.79 13.64
CA THR A 144 -15.98 10.93 15.10
C THR A 144 -16.46 12.35 15.43
N LYS A 145 -17.34 12.52 16.43
CA LYS A 145 -18.00 13.80 16.75
C LYS A 145 -17.03 14.98 16.94
N GLU A 146 -15.78 14.70 17.28
CA GLU A 146 -14.68 15.65 17.48
C GLU A 146 -14.07 16.22 16.18
N HIS A 147 -14.27 15.57 15.03
CA HIS A 147 -13.73 15.99 13.73
C HIS A 147 -14.80 16.50 12.76
N ARG A 148 -16.04 16.61 13.24
CA ARG A 148 -17.16 17.12 12.43
C ARG A 148 -16.95 18.61 12.13
N LEU A 149 -16.76 18.94 10.85
CA LEU A 149 -16.68 20.32 10.41
C LEU A 149 -18.05 20.99 10.60
N LEU A 150 -18.15 21.89 11.58
CA LEU A 150 -19.32 22.74 11.76
C LEU A 150 -19.44 23.71 10.56
N ARG A 151 -20.24 23.33 9.56
CA ARG A 151 -20.65 24.24 8.49
C ARG A 151 -21.46 25.38 9.10
N LYS A 152 -20.84 26.55 9.27
CA LYS A 152 -21.60 27.79 9.48
C LYS A 152 -22.37 28.09 8.20
N HIS A 153 -23.70 28.09 8.28
CA HIS A 153 -24.57 28.59 7.22
C HIS A 153 -24.14 30.01 6.87
N ARG A 154 -23.53 30.21 5.71
CA ARG A 154 -23.39 31.54 5.12
C ARG A 154 -24.78 31.91 4.60
N GLY A 155 -25.30 33.02 5.11
CA GLY A 155 -26.62 33.54 4.77
C GLY A 155 -26.77 33.82 3.27
N ASP A 156 -28.04 33.82 2.87
CA ASP A 156 -28.56 34.04 1.53
C ASP A 156 -27.80 35.07 0.69
N VAL A 157 -27.61 34.71 -0.57
CA VAL A 157 -27.29 35.66 -1.63
C VAL A 157 -28.55 36.50 -1.88
N PRO A 158 -28.50 37.84 -1.84
CA PRO A 158 -29.69 38.65 -2.13
C PRO A 158 -30.01 38.57 -3.62
N ASP A 159 -31.27 38.29 -3.94
CA ASP A 159 -31.78 38.41 -5.31
C ASP A 159 -31.91 39.87 -5.74
N LYS A 160 -31.74 40.06 -7.05
CA LYS A 160 -31.53 41.29 -7.84
C LYS A 160 -32.38 42.52 -7.48
#